data_AF-A0A2M8L609-F1
#
_entry.id   AF-A0A2M8L609-F1
#
_cell.length_a   1.000
_cell.length_b   1.000
_cell.length_c   1.000
_cell.angle_alpha   90.00
_cell.angle_beta   90.00
_cell.angle_gamma   90.00
#
_symmetry.space_group_name_H-M   'P 1'
#
loop_
_entity.id
_entity.type
_entity.pdbx_description
1 polymer ?
#
loop_
_entity_poly.entity_id
_entity_poly.type
_entity_poly.pdbx_seq_one_letter_code
_entity_poly.pdbx_strand_id
1 'polypeptide(L)'
;MEFPYFKVIDFPKHQKRERILPWIRFGIFNLKDKTRILYPVGLVDSGSDVTIADHEFAKELGIEIKKGEKSKIYGVGGGSLEV
;
A
#
# COMPACT_ATOMS: atom_id res chain seq x y z
N MET A 1 22.34 -11.75 -19.40
CA MET A 1 23.56 -11.23 -18.76
C MET A 1 23.24 -11.10 -17.28
N GLU A 2 23.80 -11.98 -16.44
CA GLU A 2 23.58 -11.97 -15.00
C GLU A 2 24.56 -11.01 -14.35
N PHE A 3 24.08 -9.83 -13.94
CA PHE A 3 24.88 -8.91 -13.15
C PHE A 3 24.71 -9.26 -11.66
N PRO A 4 25.80 -9.53 -10.92
CA PRO A 4 25.72 -9.81 -9.50
C PRO A 4 25.42 -8.50 -8.75
N TYR A 5 24.15 -8.29 -8.41
CA TYR A 5 23.76 -7.22 -7.49
C TYR A 5 23.86 -7.72 -6.06
N PHE A 6 24.59 -6.99 -5.21
CA PHE A 6 24.55 -7.18 -3.77
C PHE A 6 23.39 -6.37 -3.18
N LYS A 7 22.52 -7.03 -2.40
CA LYS A 7 21.44 -6.36 -1.68
C LYS A 7 22.04 -5.55 -0.53
N VAL A 8 22.11 -4.23 -0.68
CA VAL A 8 22.59 -3.32 0.35
C VAL A 8 21.45 -3.07 1.35
N ILE A 9 21.48 -3.77 2.49
CA ILE A 9 20.46 -3.72 3.55
C ILE A 9 20.85 -2.76 4.69
N ASP A 10 21.24 -1.54 4.32
CA ASP A 10 21.78 -0.49 5.21
C ASP A 10 23.24 -0.70 5.66
N PHE A 11 24.06 0.32 5.43
CA PHE A 11 25.45 0.37 5.90
C PHE A 11 25.49 0.67 7.41
N PRO A 12 26.36 0.00 8.18
CA PRO A 12 26.66 0.45 9.54
C PRO A 12 27.22 1.88 9.46
N LYS A 13 26.61 2.83 10.19
CA LYS A 13 26.86 4.29 10.14
C LYS A 13 26.23 5.05 8.96
N HIS A 14 25.27 4.46 8.24
CA HIS A 14 24.51 5.26 7.28
C HIS A 14 23.82 6.41 8.01
N GLN A 15 23.99 7.64 7.52
CA GLN A 15 23.32 8.82 8.05
C GLN A 15 21.82 8.56 8.09
N LYS A 16 21.16 8.89 9.22
CA LYS A 16 19.71 8.77 9.37
C LYS A 16 19.08 9.63 8.28
N ARG A 17 18.51 9.00 7.25
CA ARG A 17 17.84 9.72 6.17
C ARG A 17 16.53 10.26 6.72
N GLU A 18 16.39 11.57 6.79
CA GLU A 18 15.08 12.18 6.93
C GLU A 18 14.33 11.96 5.62
N ARG A 19 13.31 11.10 5.66
CA ARG A 19 12.46 10.83 4.50
C ARG A 19 11.14 11.54 4.73
N ILE A 20 10.84 12.52 3.88
CA ILE A 20 9.49 13.02 3.72
C ILE A 20 8.80 12.07 2.75
N LEU A 21 7.86 11.30 3.27
CA LEU A 21 7.00 10.45 2.46
C LEU A 21 5.80 11.29 1.98
N PRO A 22 5.35 11.11 0.72
CA PRO A 22 4.24 11.87 0.15
C PRO A 22 2.89 11.37 0.69
N TRP A 23 2.64 11.62 1.97
CA TRP A 23 1.39 11.28 2.63
C TRP A 23 0.32 12.33 2.36
N ILE A 24 -0.87 11.88 1.97
CA ILE A 24 -2.04 12.75 1.79
C ILE A 24 -3.21 12.26 2.63
N ARG A 25 -4.05 13.19 3.09
CA ARG A 25 -5.36 12.88 3.65
C ARG A 25 -6.40 12.93 2.54
N PHE A 26 -7.24 11.89 2.44
CA PHE A 26 -8.28 11.79 1.41
C PHE A 26 -9.55 11.18 1.99
N GLY A 27 -10.69 11.40 1.33
CA GLY A 27 -11.98 10.86 1.74
C GLY A 27 -12.33 9.60 0.96
N ILE A 28 -12.76 8.55 1.64
CA ILE A 28 -13.33 7.34 1.03
C ILE A 28 -14.71 7.07 1.62
N PHE A 29 -15.64 6.63 0.78
CA PHE A 29 -17.00 6.31 1.19
C PHE A 29 -17.56 5.19 0.33
N ASN A 30 -18.58 4.50 0.86
CA ASN A 30 -19.31 3.50 0.12
C ASN A 30 -20.36 4.18 -0.77
N LEU A 31 -20.41 3.88 -2.06
CA LEU A 31 -21.42 4.46 -2.95
C LEU A 31 -22.87 4.14 -2.52
N LYS A 32 -23.06 3.02 -1.81
CA LYS A 32 -24.36 2.62 -1.25
C LYS A 32 -24.76 3.43 -0.01
N ASP A 33 -23.78 3.97 0.72
CA ASP A 33 -23.99 4.83 1.89
C ASP A 33 -22.99 5.99 1.88
N LYS A 34 -23.43 7.13 1.34
CA LYS A 34 -22.61 8.35 1.21
C LYS A 34 -22.51 9.14 2.51
N THR A 35 -23.23 8.75 3.56
CA THR A 35 -23.22 9.49 4.83
C THR A 35 -21.98 9.17 5.66
N ARG A 36 -21.40 8.00 5.44
CA ARG A 36 -20.22 7.53 6.16
C ARG A 36 -18.96 7.68 5.32
N ILE A 37 -18.19 8.73 5.62
CA ILE A 37 -16.91 9.04 4.97
C ILE A 37 -15.78 8.78 5.97
N LEU A 38 -14.77 8.00 5.57
CA LEU A 38 -13.52 7.86 6.30
C LEU A 38 -12.47 8.81 5.71
N TYR A 39 -11.60 9.36 6.57
CA TYR A 39 -10.52 10.27 6.17
C TYR A 39 -9.13 9.71 6.50
N PRO A 40 -8.71 8.60 5.87
CA PRO A 40 -7.39 8.01 6.10
C PRO A 40 -6.25 8.90 5.59
N VAL A 41 -5.03 8.53 6.00
CA VAL A 41 -3.79 9.02 5.41
C VAL A 41 -3.23 7.92 4.52
N GLY A 42 -2.91 8.25 3.27
CA GLY A 42 -2.40 7.29 2.27
C GLY A 42 -1.13 7.78 1.61
N LEU A 43 -0.30 6.82 1.18
CA LEU A 43 0.94 7.09 0.48
C LEU A 43 0.62 7.34 -0.99
N VAL A 44 1.08 8.48 -1.54
CA VAL A 44 1.10 8.66 -2.99
C VAL A 44 2.30 7.91 -3.55
N ASP A 45 2.05 6.67 -3.99
CA ASP A 45 3.08 5.78 -4.51
C ASP A 45 2.97 5.65 -6.04
N SER A 46 3.82 6.40 -6.76
CA SER A 46 3.92 6.29 -8.22
C SER A 46 4.52 4.97 -8.70
N GLY A 47 5.10 4.17 -7.79
CA GLY A 47 5.65 2.84 -8.09
C GLY A 47 4.62 1.71 -7.97
N SER A 48 3.38 2.01 -7.56
CA SER A 48 2.32 1.02 -7.46
C SER A 48 1.36 1.12 -8.65
N ASP A 49 1.13 0.00 -9.34
CA ASP A 49 0.17 -0.09 -10.44
C ASP A 49 -1.29 0.00 -9.96
N VAL A 50 -1.53 -0.37 -8.70
CA VAL A 50 -2.86 -0.43 -8.09
C VAL A 50 -2.88 0.26 -6.73
N THR A 51 -4.04 0.77 -6.34
CA THR A 51 -4.25 1.26 -4.97
C THR A 51 -4.55 0.09 -4.04
N ILE A 52 -3.79 0.00 -2.95
CA ILE A 52 -4.01 -0.99 -1.90
C ILE A 52 -4.55 -0.23 -0.68
N ALA A 53 -5.61 -0.78 -0.08
CA ALA A 53 -6.25 -0.22 1.09
C ALA A 53 -6.38 -1.29 2.16
N ASP A 54 -6.25 -0.88 3.42
CA ASP A 54 -6.36 -1.78 4.57
C ASP A 54 -7.79 -2.35 4.67
N HIS A 55 -7.89 -3.64 4.99
CA HIS A 55 -9.17 -4.36 5.02
C HIS A 55 -10.14 -3.81 6.08
N GLU A 56 -9.60 -3.16 7.11
CA GLU A 56 -10.34 -2.46 8.16
C GLU A 56 -11.25 -1.37 7.59
N PHE A 57 -10.81 -0.66 6.54
CA PHE A 57 -11.63 0.37 5.89
C PHE A 57 -12.87 -0.23 5.23
N ALA A 58 -12.74 -1.41 4.62
CA ALA A 58 -13.89 -2.10 4.04
C ALA A 58 -14.90 -2.51 5.12
N LYS A 59 -14.42 -3.02 6.26
CA LYS A 59 -15.27 -3.37 7.41
C LYS A 59 -16.01 -2.15 7.96
N GLU A 60 -15.32 -1.02 8.11
CA GLU A 60 -15.93 0.23 8.57
C GLU A 60 -16.94 0.80 7.57
N LEU A 61 -16.69 0.68 6.27
CA LEU A 61 -17.60 1.13 5.21
C LEU A 61 -18.74 0.15 4.91
N GLY A 62 -18.84 -0.97 5.63
CA GLY A 62 -19.84 -2.01 5.39
C GLY A 62 -19.70 -2.65 4.00
N ILE A 63 -18.49 -2.70 3.46
CA ILE A 63 -18.17 -3.32 2.18
C ILE A 63 -17.84 -4.80 2.41
N GLU A 64 -18.62 -5.68 1.79
CA GLU A 64 -18.32 -7.10 1.77
C GLU A 64 -17.18 -7.37 0.78
N ILE A 65 -16.00 -7.70 1.29
CA ILE A 65 -14.84 -8.09 0.47
C ILE A 65 -15.12 -9.49 -0.09
N LYS A 66 -15.44 -9.56 -1.39
CA LYS A 66 -15.51 -10.83 -2.12
C LYS A 66 -14.11 -11.28 -2.50
N LYS A 67 -13.88 -12.60 -2.58
CA LYS A 67 -12.66 -13.15 -3.21
C LYS A 67 -12.54 -12.57 -4.62
N GLY A 68 -11.46 -11.84 -4.89
CA GLY A 68 -11.09 -11.39 -6.22
C GLY A 68 -10.45 -12.52 -7.04
N GLU A 69 -10.19 -12.26 -8.31
CA GLU A 69 -9.21 -13.07 -9.04
C GLU A 69 -7.86 -12.94 -8.36
N LYS A 70 -7.24 -14.08 -8.03
CA LYS A 70 -5.92 -14.10 -7.40
C LYS A 70 -4.88 -13.53 -8.37
N SER A 71 -4.53 -12.27 -8.20
CA SER A 71 -3.38 -11.65 -8.86
C SER A 71 -2.23 -11.56 -7.87
N LYS A 72 -1.05 -12.09 -8.23
CA LYS A 72 0.15 -11.98 -7.39
C LYS A 72 0.66 -10.54 -7.42
N ILE A 73 0.68 -9.90 -6.26
CA ILE A 73 1.36 -8.61 -6.06
C ILE A 73 2.76 -8.89 -5.51
N TYR A 74 3.78 -8.30 -6.15
CA TYR A 74 5.18 -8.45 -5.76
C TYR A 74 5.73 -7.13 -5.24
N GLY A 75 6.39 -7.15 -4.07
CA GLY A 75 7.06 -5.99 -3.50
C GLY A 75 8.59 -6.10 -3.46
N VAL A 76 9.27 -4.97 -3.26
CA VAL A 76 10.75 -4.84 -3.20
C VAL A 76 11.39 -5.77 -2.15
N GLY A 77 10.64 -6.19 -1.14
CA GLY A 77 11.10 -7.14 -0.11
C GLY A 77 11.12 -8.61 -0.52
N GLY A 78 10.54 -9.00 -1.66
CA GLY A 78 10.25 -10.41 -1.98
C GLY A 78 9.03 -10.95 -1.22
N GLY A 79 8.33 -10.10 -0.47
CA GLY A 79 7.04 -10.43 0.12
C GLY A 79 5.99 -10.52 -0.98
N SER A 80 5.29 -11.64 -1.02
CA SER A 80 4.10 -11.85 -1.85
C SER A 80 2.87 -11.82 -0.97
N LEU A 81 1.91 -10.97 -1.30
CA LEU A 81 0.55 -11.10 -0.79
C LEU A 81 -0.26 -11.88 -1.83
N GLU A 82 -0.85 -13.00 -1.41
CA GLU A 82 -1.97 -13.56 -2.14
C GLU A 82 -3.19 -12.69 -1.81
N VAL A 83 -3.65 -11.92 -2.81
CA VAL A 83 -4.89 -11.15 -2.75
C VAL A 83 -6.03 -11.98 -3.31
#